data_AF-A0A965RS31-F1
#
_entry.id   AF-A0A965RS31-F1
#
_cell.length_a   1.000
_cell.length_b   1.000
_cell.length_c   1.000
_cell.angle_alpha   90.00
_cell.angle_beta   90.00
_cell.angle_gamma   90.00
#
_symmetry.space_group_name_H-M   'P 1'
#
loop_
_entity.id
_entity.type
_entity.pdbx_description
1 polymer ?
#
loop_
_entity_poly.entity_id
_entity_poly.type
_entity_poly.pdbx_seq_one_letter_code
_entity_poly.pdbx_strand_id
1 'polypeptide(L)'
;MNLPFFVGSLPFQSVEKAIRFVKDNSPHLPFLPQLPELNPQEDMIGQVLRGFELGHWDEKASIALEAFQNEFCESPRFKIQIAGPYTVSRALSLPYDEIVPQWEKLVLGISKQLRQGAFLGELWLQIDEPYWPPKGTPKGTALLLEKLHQEMPKTVFGIHSCATERPLPGPGDLARFRFFSLDCSRTPFSETERDFWGKWLDMDPKRVFAWGHSTQYPKTLDPWALSRPQIWLSAPCGLYGQSL
;
A
#
# COMPACT_ATOMS: atom_id res chain seq x y z
N MET A 1 -7.40 7.92 22.37
CA MET A 1 -6.25 7.08 21.96
C MET A 1 -5.77 7.59 20.61
N ASN A 2 -4.49 7.94 20.49
CA ASN A 2 -3.91 8.30 19.18
C ASN A 2 -3.49 7.00 18.49
N LEU A 3 -4.39 6.42 17.70
CA LEU A 3 -4.05 5.26 16.87
C LEU A 3 -3.07 5.70 15.76
N PRO A 4 -2.10 4.86 15.37
CA PRO A 4 -1.26 5.14 14.22
C PRO A 4 -2.13 5.34 12.96
N PHE A 5 -1.81 6.36 12.18
CA PHE A 5 -2.49 6.63 10.91
C PHE A 5 -1.68 6.07 9.74
N PHE A 6 -2.32 5.23 8.94
CA PHE A 6 -1.74 4.62 7.76
C PHE A 6 -2.19 5.41 6.52
N VAL A 7 -1.29 6.24 6.00
CA VAL A 7 -1.59 7.18 4.92
C VAL A 7 -1.76 6.46 3.58
N GLY A 8 -2.88 6.67 2.89
CA GLY A 8 -3.06 6.30 1.47
C GLY A 8 -2.69 7.47 0.53
N SER A 9 -3.15 7.45 -0.73
CA SER A 9 -2.91 8.57 -1.66
C SER A 9 -3.40 9.91 -1.09
N LEU A 10 -2.65 10.99 -1.30
CA LEU A 10 -2.92 12.31 -0.72
C LEU A 10 -3.49 13.27 -1.77
N PRO A 11 -4.36 14.23 -1.40
CA PRO A 11 -4.99 15.15 -2.35
C PRO A 11 -4.15 16.40 -2.60
N PHE A 12 -2.86 16.39 -2.24
CA PHE A 12 -2.02 17.58 -2.32
C PHE A 12 -1.38 17.71 -3.70
N GLN A 13 -1.42 18.92 -4.25
CA GLN A 13 -0.71 19.28 -5.47
C GLN A 13 0.67 19.90 -5.17
N SER A 14 1.21 19.67 -3.97
CA SER A 14 2.48 20.25 -3.53
C SER A 14 3.24 19.24 -2.68
N VAL A 15 4.50 19.02 -3.07
CA VAL A 15 5.45 18.18 -2.33
C VAL A 15 5.58 18.65 -0.88
N GLU A 16 5.72 19.97 -0.65
CA GLU A 16 5.86 20.54 0.70
C GLU A 16 4.63 20.25 1.58
N LYS A 17 3.42 20.46 1.04
CA LYS A 17 2.18 20.21 1.80
C LYS A 17 2.02 18.73 2.13
N ALA A 18 2.35 17.84 1.19
CA ALA A 18 2.29 16.40 1.40
C ALA A 18 3.31 15.93 2.44
N ILE A 19 4.55 16.41 2.37
CA ILE A 19 5.59 16.15 3.38
C ILE A 19 5.11 16.60 4.76
N ARG A 20 4.64 17.85 4.89
CA ARG A 20 4.15 18.39 6.17
C ARG A 20 3.03 17.52 6.73
N PHE A 21 2.05 17.15 5.90
CA PHE A 21 0.97 16.26 6.32
C PHE A 21 1.49 14.92 6.86
N VAL A 22 2.43 14.28 6.16
CA VAL A 22 2.99 12.99 6.59
C VAL A 22 3.78 13.12 7.89
N LYS A 23 4.54 14.20 8.09
CA LYS A 23 5.23 14.49 9.36
C LYS A 23 4.24 14.62 10.52
N ASP A 24 3.16 15.34 10.29
CA ASP A 24 2.19 15.68 11.34
C ASP A 24 1.29 14.48 11.69
N ASN A 25 1.01 13.59 10.73
CA ASN A 25 -0.01 12.53 10.88
C ASN A 25 0.56 11.10 10.89
N SER A 26 1.67 10.84 10.20
CA SER A 26 2.25 9.49 10.06
C SER A 26 3.79 9.47 10.16
N PRO A 27 4.40 10.08 11.19
CA PRO A 27 5.86 10.11 11.33
C PRO A 27 6.46 8.71 11.59
N HIS A 28 5.65 7.76 12.06
CA HIS A 28 6.06 6.37 12.35
C HIS A 28 6.16 5.49 11.09
N LEU A 29 5.50 5.89 10.00
CA LEU A 29 5.56 5.25 8.70
C LEU A 29 5.40 6.33 7.61
N PRO A 30 6.46 7.08 7.30
CA PRO A 30 6.43 8.07 6.24
C PRO A 30 6.04 7.44 4.91
N PHE A 31 5.10 8.06 4.20
CA PHE A 31 4.54 7.57 2.95
C PHE A 31 4.93 8.50 1.80
N LEU A 32 5.61 7.96 0.77
CA LEU A 32 5.89 8.68 -0.46
C LEU A 32 4.57 9.01 -1.18
N PRO A 33 4.16 10.29 -1.24
CA PRO A 33 2.85 10.66 -1.76
C PRO A 33 2.81 10.56 -3.27
N GLN A 34 1.63 10.19 -3.77
CA GLN A 34 1.21 10.46 -5.13
C GLN A 34 0.53 11.84 -5.11
N LEU A 35 0.98 12.76 -5.95
CA LEU A 35 0.59 14.16 -6.02
C LEU A 35 -0.22 14.42 -7.31
N PRO A 36 -1.56 14.32 -7.25
CA PRO A 36 -2.40 14.44 -8.44
C PRO A 36 -2.12 15.75 -9.19
N GLU A 37 -2.25 15.70 -10.52
CA GLU A 37 -2.12 16.85 -11.44
C GLU A 37 -0.72 17.46 -11.57
N LEU A 38 0.26 17.06 -10.75
CA LEU A 38 1.65 17.50 -10.95
C LEU A 38 2.35 16.75 -12.09
N ASN A 39 1.99 15.49 -12.31
CA ASN A 39 2.43 14.74 -13.47
C ASN A 39 1.25 13.92 -14.08
N PRO A 40 1.01 14.01 -15.39
CA PRO A 40 0.03 13.18 -16.08
C PRO A 40 0.26 11.66 -15.95
N GLN A 41 1.45 11.20 -15.53
CA GLN A 41 1.77 9.79 -15.28
C GLN A 41 1.60 9.37 -13.81
N GLU A 42 1.04 10.23 -12.94
CA GLU A 42 0.78 9.90 -11.54
C GLU A 42 -0.55 9.18 -11.30
N ASP A 43 -1.29 8.83 -12.36
CA ASP A 43 -2.25 7.74 -12.24
C ASP A 43 -1.49 6.44 -11.92
N MET A 44 -2.02 5.62 -11.01
CA MET A 44 -1.28 4.46 -10.48
C MET A 44 -0.88 3.45 -11.57
N ILE A 45 -1.63 3.39 -12.68
CA ILE A 45 -1.33 2.51 -13.80
C ILE A 45 -0.24 3.14 -14.68
N GLY A 46 -0.36 4.41 -15.02
CA GLY A 46 0.65 5.19 -15.75
C GLY A 46 2.01 5.18 -15.07
N GLN A 47 2.04 5.27 -13.73
CA GLN A 47 3.27 5.17 -12.95
C GLN A 47 3.96 3.82 -13.14
N VAL A 48 3.18 2.73 -13.15
CA VAL A 48 3.69 1.38 -13.39
C VAL A 48 4.16 1.21 -14.84
N LEU A 49 3.39 1.70 -15.82
CA LEU A 49 3.74 1.63 -17.23
C LEU A 49 5.06 2.36 -17.52
N ARG A 50 5.22 3.58 -16.99
CA ARG A 50 6.48 4.31 -17.08
C ARG A 50 7.62 3.55 -16.40
N GLY A 51 7.31 2.94 -15.26
CA GLY A 51 8.22 2.06 -14.56
C GLY A 51 8.65 0.83 -15.37
N PHE A 52 7.79 0.25 -16.20
CA PHE A 52 8.15 -0.89 -17.06
C PHE A 52 9.19 -0.51 -18.11
N GLU A 53 9.05 0.67 -18.72
CA GLU A 53 10.01 1.18 -19.71
C GLU A 53 11.41 1.35 -19.13
N LEU A 54 11.50 1.86 -17.89
CA LEU A 54 12.75 2.23 -17.25
C LEU A 54 13.33 1.12 -16.34
N GLY A 55 12.46 0.25 -15.83
CA GLY A 55 12.77 -0.70 -14.77
C GLY A 55 12.87 -0.07 -13.37
N HIS A 56 12.58 1.21 -13.19
CA HIS A 56 12.56 1.95 -11.92
C HIS A 56 11.68 3.21 -12.05
N TRP A 57 11.59 4.04 -11.01
CA TRP A 57 10.95 5.37 -11.13
C TRP A 57 11.96 6.41 -11.63
N ASP A 58 11.53 7.30 -12.53
CA ASP A 58 12.26 8.55 -12.81
C ASP A 58 11.60 9.72 -12.08
N GLU A 59 12.21 10.91 -12.24
CA GLU A 59 11.71 12.19 -11.71
C GLU A 59 10.28 12.53 -12.19
N LYS A 60 9.86 11.96 -13.33
CA LYS A 60 8.48 12.05 -13.78
C LYS A 60 7.65 11.10 -12.93
N ALA A 61 7.92 9.80 -12.96
CA ALA A 61 7.14 8.79 -12.23
C ALA A 61 7.07 9.02 -10.71
N SER A 62 7.97 9.79 -10.11
CA SER A 62 7.86 10.24 -8.73
C SER A 62 8.52 11.60 -8.49
N ILE A 63 7.77 12.68 -8.74
CA ILE A 63 8.25 14.07 -8.54
C ILE A 63 8.65 14.38 -7.08
N ALA A 64 8.08 13.63 -6.13
CA ALA A 64 8.33 13.83 -4.71
C ALA A 64 9.51 13.03 -4.17
N LEU A 65 10.08 12.08 -4.94
CA LEU A 65 10.99 11.05 -4.41
C LEU A 65 12.20 11.64 -3.68
N GLU A 66 12.96 12.50 -4.33
CA GLU A 66 14.18 13.09 -3.76
C GLU A 66 13.87 13.93 -2.50
N ALA A 67 12.85 14.78 -2.58
CA ALA A 67 12.42 15.61 -1.44
C ALA A 67 11.99 14.74 -0.25
N PHE A 68 11.25 13.66 -0.50
CA PHE A 68 10.82 12.73 0.53
C PHE A 68 12.00 11.95 1.12
N GLN A 69 12.94 11.50 0.30
CA GLN A 69 14.13 10.80 0.77
C GLN A 69 14.99 11.70 1.65
N ASN A 70 15.18 12.96 1.26
CA ASN A 70 15.96 13.92 2.04
C ASN A 70 15.28 14.21 3.38
N GLU A 71 13.97 14.43 3.39
CA GLU A 71 13.23 14.73 4.62
C GLU A 71 13.18 13.55 5.59
N PHE A 72 13.00 12.32 5.09
CA PHE A 72 12.80 11.13 5.90
C PHE A 72 13.98 10.15 5.87
N CYS A 73 15.19 10.63 5.55
CA CYS A 73 16.40 9.79 5.39
C CYS A 73 16.75 8.97 6.64
N GLU A 74 16.48 9.52 7.83
CA GLU A 74 16.72 8.86 9.12
C GLU A 74 15.56 7.96 9.57
N SER A 75 14.45 7.94 8.83
CA SER A 75 13.29 7.14 9.21
C SER A 75 13.61 5.64 9.17
N PRO A 76 13.32 4.87 10.23
CA PRO A 76 13.58 3.43 10.25
C PRO A 76 12.68 2.65 9.29
N ARG A 77 11.57 3.26 8.87
CA ARG A 77 10.57 2.67 7.97
C ARG A 77 10.18 3.68 6.90
N PHE A 78 9.81 3.18 5.75
CA PHE A 78 9.33 4.01 4.65
C PHE A 78 8.31 3.25 3.85
N LYS A 79 7.20 3.89 3.50
CA LYS A 79 6.12 3.27 2.74
C LYS A 79 6.06 3.83 1.33
N ILE A 80 5.90 2.94 0.37
CA ILE A 80 5.53 3.25 -1.01
C ILE A 80 4.28 2.48 -1.41
N GLN A 81 3.63 2.94 -2.48
CA GLN A 81 2.41 2.34 -3.01
C GLN A 81 2.53 2.23 -4.53
N ILE A 82 2.13 1.09 -5.08
CA ILE A 82 2.06 0.83 -6.52
C ILE A 82 0.82 0.01 -6.85
N ALA A 83 0.27 0.21 -8.05
CA ALA A 83 -0.74 -0.71 -8.57
C ALA A 83 -0.15 -2.12 -8.68
N GLY A 84 -0.89 -3.11 -8.20
CA GLY A 84 -0.47 -4.51 -8.26
C GLY A 84 -0.60 -5.10 -9.68
N PRO A 85 0.12 -6.20 -9.93
CA PRO A 85 0.19 -6.79 -11.26
C PRO A 85 -1.17 -7.29 -11.76
N TYR A 86 -2.09 -7.68 -10.88
CA TYR A 86 -3.41 -8.14 -11.30
C TYR A 86 -4.25 -6.96 -11.77
N THR A 87 -4.27 -5.88 -11.01
CA THR A 87 -4.92 -4.62 -11.38
C THR A 87 -4.38 -4.04 -12.67
N VAL A 88 -3.06 -4.07 -12.87
CA VAL A 88 -2.42 -3.63 -14.12
C VAL A 88 -2.84 -4.52 -15.29
N SER A 89 -2.81 -5.85 -15.13
CA SER A 89 -3.30 -6.81 -16.13
C SER A 89 -4.76 -6.53 -16.53
N ARG A 90 -5.64 -6.28 -15.55
CA ARG A 90 -7.04 -5.95 -15.80
C ARG A 90 -7.23 -4.61 -16.49
N ALA A 91 -6.49 -3.58 -16.07
CA ALA A 91 -6.58 -2.24 -16.67
C ALA A 91 -6.12 -2.22 -18.13
N LEU A 92 -5.07 -2.99 -18.45
CA LEU A 92 -4.49 -3.06 -19.80
C LEU A 92 -5.13 -4.14 -20.68
N SER A 93 -6.00 -4.98 -20.12
CA SER A 93 -6.54 -6.17 -20.79
C SER A 93 -5.45 -7.11 -21.31
N LEU A 94 -4.36 -7.27 -20.55
CA LEU A 94 -3.22 -8.13 -20.88
C LEU A 94 -3.18 -9.37 -19.98
N PRO A 95 -2.64 -10.51 -20.45
CA PRO A 95 -2.42 -11.69 -19.61
C PRO A 95 -1.57 -11.40 -18.38
N TYR A 96 -1.96 -11.95 -17.22
CA TYR A 96 -1.28 -11.70 -15.94
C TYR A 96 0.20 -12.11 -15.96
N ASP A 97 0.50 -13.24 -16.62
CA ASP A 97 1.84 -13.79 -16.80
C ASP A 97 2.75 -12.92 -17.68
N GLU A 98 2.19 -12.05 -18.54
CA GLU A 98 2.97 -11.06 -19.28
C GLU A 98 3.33 -9.83 -18.43
N ILE A 99 2.48 -9.50 -17.44
CA ILE A 99 2.68 -8.35 -16.55
C ILE A 99 3.69 -8.67 -15.43
N VAL A 100 3.60 -9.88 -14.85
CA VAL A 100 4.38 -10.25 -13.66
C VAL A 100 5.89 -10.02 -13.81
N PRO A 101 6.58 -10.44 -14.88
CA PRO A 101 8.03 -10.23 -15.01
C PRO A 101 8.43 -8.76 -15.05
N GLN A 102 7.64 -7.93 -15.71
CA GLN A 102 7.89 -6.49 -15.82
C GLN A 102 7.64 -5.79 -14.48
N TRP A 103 6.58 -6.19 -13.78
CA TRP A 103 6.26 -5.70 -12.45
C TRP A 103 7.32 -6.09 -11.42
N GLU A 104 7.80 -7.33 -11.47
CA GLU A 104 8.91 -7.79 -10.63
C GLU A 104 10.18 -6.94 -10.87
N LYS A 105 10.56 -6.76 -12.14
CA LYS A 105 11.72 -5.93 -12.53
C LYS A 105 11.58 -4.51 -11.99
N LEU A 106 10.40 -3.91 -12.11
CA LEU A 106 10.10 -2.58 -11.59
C LEU A 106 10.30 -2.51 -10.07
N VAL A 107 9.70 -3.43 -9.31
CA VAL A 107 9.78 -3.43 -7.84
C VAL A 107 11.22 -3.59 -7.37
N LEU A 108 11.99 -4.49 -7.99
CA LEU A 108 13.41 -4.67 -7.70
C LEU A 108 14.21 -3.41 -8.01
N GLY A 109 13.92 -2.74 -9.13
CA GLY A 109 14.59 -1.49 -9.50
C GLY A 109 14.25 -0.31 -8.59
N ILE A 110 12.98 -0.15 -8.18
CA ILE A 110 12.58 0.85 -7.17
C ILE A 110 13.30 0.59 -5.85
N SER A 111 13.32 -0.66 -5.39
CA SER A 111 14.05 -1.04 -4.17
C SER A 111 15.52 -0.64 -4.26
N LYS A 112 16.19 -0.98 -5.37
CA LYS A 112 17.59 -0.60 -5.61
C LYS A 112 17.79 0.92 -5.63
N GLN A 113 16.94 1.66 -6.31
CA GLN A 113 16.97 3.12 -6.38
C GLN A 113 16.84 3.74 -4.99
N LEU A 114 15.90 3.26 -4.17
CA LEU A 114 15.72 3.74 -2.79
C LEU A 114 16.97 3.47 -1.94
N ARG A 115 17.61 2.30 -2.10
CA ARG A 115 18.87 1.98 -1.40
C ARG A 115 20.03 2.88 -1.85
N GLN A 116 20.10 3.20 -3.14
CA GLN A 116 21.11 4.13 -3.68
C GLN A 116 20.91 5.55 -3.15
N GLY A 117 19.67 5.98 -2.95
CA GLY A 117 19.30 7.22 -2.25
C GLY A 117 19.41 7.14 -0.72
N ALA A 118 20.33 6.31 -0.21
CA ALA A 118 20.66 6.15 1.21
C ALA A 118 19.53 5.65 2.15
N PHE A 119 18.39 5.17 1.65
CA PHE A 119 17.38 4.56 2.51
C PHE A 119 17.81 3.15 2.95
N LEU A 120 18.18 2.98 4.22
CA LEU A 120 18.67 1.70 4.78
C LEU A 120 17.65 0.95 5.66
N GLY A 121 16.48 1.58 5.89
CA GLY A 121 15.40 1.07 6.73
C GLY A 121 14.54 -0.03 6.09
N GLU A 122 13.42 -0.31 6.75
CA GLU A 122 12.40 -1.27 6.32
C GLU A 122 11.46 -0.63 5.28
N LEU A 123 11.36 -1.23 4.09
CA LEU A 123 10.48 -0.74 3.03
C LEU A 123 9.11 -1.38 3.15
N TRP A 124 8.05 -0.61 3.34
CA TRP A 124 6.67 -1.06 3.32
C TRP A 124 6.10 -0.87 1.92
N LEU A 125 5.98 -1.96 1.17
CA LEU A 125 5.40 -1.94 -0.17
C LEU A 125 3.91 -2.26 -0.10
N GLN A 126 3.07 -1.25 -0.31
CA GLN A 126 1.64 -1.44 -0.50
C GLN A 126 1.36 -1.75 -1.97
N ILE A 127 0.74 -2.91 -2.20
CA ILE A 127 0.30 -3.36 -3.52
C ILE A 127 -1.20 -3.08 -3.62
N ASP A 128 -1.57 -2.15 -4.48
CA ASP A 128 -2.96 -1.73 -4.68
C ASP A 128 -3.65 -2.67 -5.67
N GLU A 129 -4.60 -3.44 -5.15
CA GLU A 129 -5.35 -4.43 -5.91
C GLU A 129 -6.87 -4.25 -5.76
N PRO A 130 -7.45 -3.14 -6.28
CA PRO A 130 -8.90 -2.97 -6.33
C PRO A 130 -9.61 -4.01 -7.20
N TYR A 131 -8.91 -4.68 -8.13
CA TYR A 131 -9.50 -5.77 -8.91
C TYR A 131 -9.28 -7.16 -8.31
N TRP A 132 -8.64 -7.28 -7.14
CA TRP A 132 -8.34 -8.58 -6.53
C TRP A 132 -9.62 -9.44 -6.41
N PRO A 133 -9.59 -10.72 -6.82
CA PRO A 133 -10.77 -11.57 -6.76
C PRO A 133 -11.20 -11.81 -5.30
N PRO A 134 -12.51 -11.76 -4.99
CA PRO A 134 -13.02 -11.92 -3.62
C PRO A 134 -12.66 -13.28 -3.00
N LYS A 135 -12.42 -14.29 -3.84
CA LYS A 135 -12.06 -15.65 -3.43
C LYS A 135 -10.73 -16.04 -4.04
N GLY A 136 -9.76 -16.27 -3.18
CA GLY A 136 -8.43 -16.74 -3.55
C GLY A 136 -7.47 -15.63 -3.93
N THR A 137 -6.37 -16.05 -4.54
CA THR A 137 -5.23 -15.23 -4.90
C THR A 137 -4.96 -15.43 -6.38
N PRO A 138 -4.68 -14.38 -7.17
CA PRO A 138 -4.27 -14.55 -8.56
C PRO A 138 -3.13 -15.56 -8.70
N LYS A 139 -3.27 -16.51 -9.63
CA LYS A 139 -2.32 -17.61 -9.82
C LYS A 139 -0.90 -17.06 -10.05
N GLY A 140 0.07 -17.58 -9.31
CA GLY A 140 1.47 -17.16 -9.41
C GLY A 140 1.89 -16.05 -8.43
N THR A 141 0.95 -15.38 -7.76
CA THR A 141 1.28 -14.35 -6.75
C THR A 141 2.12 -14.91 -5.60
N ALA A 142 1.81 -16.13 -5.14
CA ALA A 142 2.58 -16.78 -4.07
C ALA A 142 4.07 -16.94 -4.44
N LEU A 143 4.34 -17.36 -5.68
CA LEU A 143 5.69 -17.55 -6.21
C LEU A 143 6.41 -16.21 -6.41
N LEU A 144 5.69 -15.22 -6.95
CA LEU A 144 6.21 -13.85 -7.11
C LEU A 144 6.64 -13.26 -5.76
N LEU A 145 5.77 -13.32 -4.75
CA LEU A 145 6.08 -12.78 -3.42
C LEU A 145 7.22 -13.53 -2.74
N GLU A 146 7.29 -14.85 -2.90
CA GLU A 146 8.39 -15.64 -2.35
C GLU A 146 9.74 -15.23 -2.95
N LYS A 147 9.79 -15.05 -4.27
CA LYS A 147 10.97 -14.52 -4.95
C LYS A 147 11.33 -13.11 -4.47
N LEU A 148 10.35 -12.22 -4.37
CA LEU A 148 10.58 -10.84 -3.90
C LEU A 148 11.04 -10.79 -2.44
N HIS A 149 10.54 -11.68 -1.57
CA HIS A 149 11.02 -11.80 -0.20
C HIS A 149 12.50 -12.23 -0.13
N GLN A 150 12.94 -13.12 -1.03
CA GLN A 150 14.33 -13.55 -1.13
C GLN A 150 15.24 -12.41 -1.62
N GLU A 151 14.82 -11.68 -2.64
CA GLU A 151 15.60 -10.59 -3.25
C GLU A 151 15.57 -9.29 -2.42
N MET A 152 14.52 -9.09 -1.62
CA MET A 152 14.28 -7.86 -0.86
C MET A 152 13.94 -8.14 0.62
N PRO A 153 14.84 -8.76 1.41
CA PRO A 153 14.54 -9.28 2.75
C PRO A 153 14.17 -8.22 3.80
N LYS A 154 14.42 -6.94 3.51
CA LYS A 154 14.01 -5.80 4.35
C LYS A 154 12.67 -5.18 3.92
N THR A 155 11.93 -5.83 3.02
CA THR A 155 10.66 -5.34 2.51
C THR A 155 9.50 -6.04 3.18
N VAL A 156 8.56 -5.23 3.63
CA VAL A 156 7.30 -5.59 4.22
C VAL A 156 6.23 -5.43 3.15
N PHE A 157 5.66 -6.54 2.67
CA PHE A 157 4.61 -6.51 1.66
C PHE A 157 3.24 -6.46 2.31
N GLY A 158 2.34 -5.70 1.71
CA GLY A 158 0.94 -5.71 2.07
C GLY A 158 0.04 -5.35 0.90
N ILE A 159 -1.24 -5.66 1.05
CA ILE A 159 -2.26 -5.41 0.04
C ILE A 159 -3.16 -4.28 0.49
N HIS A 160 -3.50 -3.40 -0.45
CA HIS A 160 -4.64 -2.51 -0.31
C HIS A 160 -5.72 -2.86 -1.32
N SER A 161 -6.98 -2.78 -0.90
CA SER A 161 -8.12 -2.85 -1.81
C SER A 161 -9.27 -2.01 -1.29
N CYS A 162 -9.81 -1.15 -2.17
CA CYS A 162 -11.02 -0.37 -1.93
C CYS A 162 -12.27 -1.01 -2.57
N ALA A 163 -12.17 -2.25 -3.03
CA ALA A 163 -13.27 -3.00 -3.60
C ALA A 163 -14.35 -3.29 -2.56
N THR A 164 -15.61 -3.33 -3.01
CA THR A 164 -16.75 -3.69 -2.15
C THR A 164 -16.59 -5.11 -1.60
N GLU A 165 -16.13 -6.03 -2.44
CA GLU A 165 -15.77 -7.39 -2.04
C GLU A 165 -14.29 -7.45 -1.71
N ARG A 166 -13.97 -7.88 -0.49
CA ARG A 166 -12.60 -7.85 0.01
C ARG A 166 -11.77 -9.02 -0.51
N PRO A 167 -10.45 -8.81 -0.67
CA PRO A 167 -9.51 -9.92 -0.76
C PRO A 167 -9.65 -10.85 0.44
N LEU A 168 -9.89 -12.14 0.20
CA LEU A 168 -9.76 -13.21 1.19
C LEU A 168 -8.71 -14.21 0.70
N PRO A 169 -7.40 -13.91 0.88
CA PRO A 169 -6.33 -14.80 0.48
C PRO A 169 -6.38 -16.13 1.24
N GLY A 170 -5.91 -17.20 0.61
CA GLY A 170 -5.79 -18.49 1.27
C GLY A 170 -4.75 -18.47 2.40
N PRO A 171 -4.78 -19.45 3.33
CA PRO A 171 -3.85 -19.49 4.47
C PRO A 171 -2.36 -19.40 4.10
N GLY A 172 -1.96 -20.00 2.98
CA GLY A 172 -0.58 -19.92 2.48
C GLY A 172 -0.18 -18.52 2.04
N ASP A 173 -1.09 -17.74 1.45
CA ASP A 173 -0.82 -16.39 0.98
C ASP A 173 -0.84 -15.38 2.13
N LEU A 174 -1.71 -15.58 3.12
CA LEU A 174 -1.78 -14.75 4.32
C LEU A 174 -0.44 -14.64 5.06
N ALA A 175 0.37 -15.70 5.03
CA ALA A 175 1.69 -15.71 5.65
C ALA A 175 2.70 -14.79 4.95
N ARG A 176 2.46 -14.47 3.67
CA ARG A 176 3.37 -13.66 2.82
C ARG A 176 3.14 -12.16 2.97
N PHE A 177 1.99 -11.76 3.52
CA PHE A 177 1.65 -10.36 3.77
C PHE A 177 1.80 -10.01 5.24
N ARG A 178 2.33 -8.82 5.49
CA ARG A 178 2.45 -8.25 6.83
C ARG A 178 1.34 -7.29 7.16
N PHE A 179 0.75 -6.66 6.14
CA PHE A 179 -0.36 -5.77 6.34
C PHE A 179 -1.44 -5.89 5.27
N PHE A 180 -2.66 -5.57 5.67
CA PHE A 180 -3.80 -5.39 4.78
C PHE A 180 -4.42 -4.02 5.04
N SER A 181 -4.81 -3.31 3.99
CA SER A 181 -5.47 -2.01 4.04
C SER A 181 -6.78 -2.09 3.29
N LEU A 182 -7.91 -2.15 3.99
CA LEU A 182 -9.22 -2.39 3.36
C LEU A 182 -10.21 -1.28 3.69
N ASP A 183 -11.08 -0.95 2.74
CA ASP A 183 -12.23 -0.09 3.00
C ASP A 183 -13.22 -0.81 3.95
N CYS A 184 -13.28 -0.32 5.19
CA CYS A 184 -14.18 -0.83 6.23
C CYS A 184 -15.40 0.08 6.41
N SER A 185 -15.45 1.19 5.68
CA SER A 185 -16.53 2.18 5.75
C SER A 185 -17.70 1.83 4.84
N ARG A 186 -17.41 1.35 3.62
CA ARG A 186 -18.43 0.97 2.63
C ARG A 186 -19.04 -0.39 2.90
N THR A 187 -18.20 -1.34 3.25
CA THR A 187 -18.61 -2.70 3.61
C THR A 187 -18.27 -2.85 5.08
N PRO A 188 -19.20 -3.06 6.03
CA PRO A 188 -18.82 -3.43 7.39
C PRO A 188 -18.20 -4.84 7.44
N PHE A 189 -17.49 -5.18 8.51
CA PHE A 189 -17.03 -6.55 8.73
C PHE A 189 -18.18 -7.40 9.30
N SER A 190 -18.38 -8.59 8.73
CA SER A 190 -19.15 -9.66 9.36
C SER A 190 -18.38 -10.26 10.55
N GLU A 191 -19.08 -10.98 11.44
CA GLU A 191 -18.43 -11.71 12.54
C GLU A 191 -17.41 -12.73 12.03
N THR A 192 -17.74 -13.44 10.94
CA THR A 192 -16.82 -14.39 10.29
C THR A 192 -15.55 -13.71 9.77
N GLU A 193 -15.66 -12.52 9.21
CA GLU A 193 -14.49 -11.74 8.80
C GLU A 193 -13.67 -11.26 10.01
N ARG A 194 -14.32 -10.78 11.08
CA ARG A 194 -13.62 -10.39 12.31
C ARG A 194 -12.83 -11.57 12.90
N ASP A 195 -13.41 -12.76 12.92
CA ASP A 195 -12.72 -13.96 13.39
C ASP A 195 -11.54 -14.34 12.49
N PHE A 196 -11.73 -14.26 11.17
CA PHE A 196 -10.68 -14.53 10.20
C PHE A 196 -9.50 -13.58 10.35
N TRP A 197 -9.76 -12.27 10.33
CA TRP A 197 -8.73 -11.25 10.45
C TRP A 197 -8.13 -11.19 11.86
N GLY A 198 -8.93 -11.50 12.89
CA GLY A 198 -8.46 -11.63 14.27
C GLY A 198 -7.42 -12.74 14.40
N LYS A 199 -7.73 -13.95 13.90
CA LYS A 199 -6.77 -15.06 13.86
C LYS A 199 -5.51 -14.70 13.08
N TRP A 200 -5.65 -14.02 11.94
CA TRP A 200 -4.49 -13.55 11.17
C TRP A 200 -3.63 -12.56 11.97
N LEU A 201 -4.22 -11.62 12.70
CA LEU A 201 -3.48 -10.70 13.56
C LEU A 201 -2.78 -11.43 14.71
N ASP A 202 -3.44 -12.41 15.32
CA ASP A 202 -2.93 -13.15 16.48
C ASP A 202 -1.74 -14.06 16.13
N MET A 203 -1.56 -14.42 14.85
CA MET A 203 -0.41 -15.21 14.39
C MET A 203 0.93 -14.46 14.50
N ASP A 204 0.94 -13.12 14.44
CA ASP A 204 2.17 -12.37 14.61
C ASP A 204 1.92 -10.91 15.05
N PRO A 205 2.47 -10.47 16.20
CA PRO A 205 2.23 -9.15 16.76
C PRO A 205 2.70 -7.97 15.88
N LYS A 206 3.60 -8.17 14.91
CA LYS A 206 3.97 -7.07 13.99
C LYS A 206 3.13 -7.02 12.71
N ARG A 207 2.09 -7.84 12.59
CA ARG A 207 1.07 -7.66 11.53
C ARG A 207 0.26 -6.41 11.78
N VAL A 208 -0.15 -5.73 10.71
CA VAL A 208 -0.93 -4.50 10.77
C VAL A 208 -2.18 -4.65 9.91
N PHE A 209 -3.31 -4.18 10.41
CA PHE A 209 -4.50 -4.01 9.60
C PHE A 209 -4.85 -2.53 9.53
N ALA A 210 -4.69 -1.92 8.37
CA ALA A 210 -5.10 -0.55 8.10
C ALA A 210 -6.60 -0.51 7.82
N TRP A 211 -7.34 -0.03 8.81
CA TRP A 211 -8.79 0.05 8.84
C TRP A 211 -9.28 1.32 8.16
N GLY A 212 -9.71 1.19 6.91
CA GLY A 212 -10.25 2.27 6.11
C GLY A 212 -11.54 2.82 6.70
N HIS A 213 -11.49 4.03 7.27
CA HIS A 213 -12.63 4.69 7.90
C HIS A 213 -12.89 6.06 7.27
N SER A 214 -14.14 6.33 6.91
CA SER A 214 -14.55 7.60 6.31
C SER A 214 -14.86 8.64 7.40
N THR A 215 -14.26 9.82 7.29
CA THR A 215 -14.58 10.98 8.14
C THR A 215 -16.02 11.48 7.94
N GLN A 216 -16.62 11.24 6.77
CA GLN A 216 -17.99 11.64 6.44
C GLN A 216 -19.05 10.74 7.11
N TYR A 217 -18.67 9.55 7.55
CA TYR A 217 -19.54 8.64 8.29
C TYR A 217 -18.90 8.33 9.63
N PRO A 218 -18.96 9.25 10.62
CA PRO A 218 -18.48 9.01 11.97
C PRO A 218 -19.44 8.06 12.69
N LYS A 219 -19.60 6.84 12.16
CA LYS A 219 -20.00 5.72 12.99
C LYS A 219 -18.84 5.53 13.97
N THR A 220 -19.16 5.46 15.25
CA THR A 220 -18.20 5.06 16.30
C THR A 220 -17.34 3.92 15.77
N LEU A 221 -16.02 4.10 15.82
CA LEU A 221 -15.07 3.07 15.41
C LEU A 221 -15.47 1.73 16.04
N ASP A 222 -15.44 0.67 15.24
CA ASP A 222 -15.83 -0.67 15.66
C ASP A 222 -15.09 -1.04 16.96
N PRO A 223 -15.77 -1.40 18.06
CA PRO A 223 -15.12 -1.75 19.32
C PRO A 223 -14.10 -2.89 19.15
N TRP A 224 -14.35 -3.83 18.24
CA TRP A 224 -13.39 -4.88 17.90
C TRP A 224 -12.08 -4.27 17.36
N ALA A 225 -12.19 -3.31 16.45
CA ALA A 225 -11.02 -2.61 15.90
C ALA A 225 -10.27 -1.83 16.99
N LEU A 226 -10.99 -1.10 17.85
CA LEU A 226 -10.40 -0.30 18.93
C LEU A 226 -9.68 -1.12 20.00
N SER A 227 -10.06 -2.39 20.17
CA SER A 227 -9.45 -3.30 21.16
C SER A 227 -8.12 -3.91 20.72
N ARG A 228 -7.68 -3.68 19.47
CA ARG A 228 -6.51 -4.34 18.88
C ARG A 228 -5.42 -3.32 18.52
N PRO A 229 -4.21 -3.41 19.10
CA PRO A 229 -3.13 -2.45 18.84
C PRO A 229 -2.55 -2.52 17.42
N GLN A 230 -2.81 -3.62 16.72
CA GLN A 230 -2.38 -3.86 15.34
C GLN A 230 -3.30 -3.19 14.31
N ILE A 231 -4.44 -2.63 14.75
CA ILE A 231 -5.34 -1.88 13.88
C ILE A 231 -4.85 -0.44 13.80
N TRP A 232 -4.50 -0.01 12.59
CA TRP A 232 -4.12 1.36 12.28
C TRP A 232 -5.27 2.00 11.53
N LEU A 233 -5.56 3.28 11.76
CA LEU A 233 -6.61 3.96 11.02
C LEU A 233 -6.08 4.36 9.64
N SER A 234 -6.87 4.21 8.60
CA SER A 234 -6.53 4.77 7.28
C SER A 234 -7.75 5.43 6.65
N ALA A 235 -7.50 6.20 5.61
CA ALA A 235 -8.56 6.56 4.68
C ALA A 235 -9.03 5.31 3.91
N PRO A 236 -10.34 5.18 3.57
CA PRO A 236 -10.89 4.01 2.89
C PRO A 236 -10.35 3.85 1.46
N CYS A 237 -9.97 4.95 0.84
CA CYS A 237 -9.30 5.04 -0.45
C CYS A 237 -8.37 6.27 -0.41
N GLY A 238 -7.78 6.67 -1.54
CA GLY A 238 -7.09 7.95 -1.65
C GLY A 238 -7.94 9.11 -1.12
N LEU A 239 -7.31 10.06 -0.42
CA LEU A 239 -7.96 11.20 0.24
C LEU A 239 -8.47 12.28 -0.74
N TYR A 240 -8.60 11.97 -2.03
CA TYR A 240 -9.09 12.87 -3.07
C TYR A 240 -10.51 13.36 -2.75
N GLY A 241 -10.69 14.69 -2.69
CA GLY A 241 -11.99 15.32 -2.47
C GLY A 241 -12.51 15.30 -1.03
N GLN A 242 -11.72 14.84 -0.04
CA GLN A 242 -12.07 15.01 1.37
C GLN A 242 -11.50 16.34 1.87
N SER A 243 -12.35 17.18 2.48
CA SER A 243 -11.88 18.33 3.26
C SER A 243 -11.14 17.79 4.50
N LEU A 244 -9.82 17.86 4.48
CA LEU A 244 -8.97 17.59 5.65
C LEU A 244 -9.13 18.68 6.70
#